data_AF-A0A1J4LXK0-F1
#
_entry.id   AF-A0A1J4LXK0-F1
#
_cell.length_a   1.000
_cell.length_b   1.000
_cell.length_c   1.000
_cell.angle_alpha   90.00
_cell.angle_beta   90.00
_cell.angle_gamma   90.00
#
_symmetry.space_group_name_H-M   'P 1'
#
loop_
_entity.id
_entity.type
_entity.pdbx_description
1 polymer ?
#
loop_
_entity_poly.entity_id
_entity_poly.type
_entity_poly.pdbx_seq_one_letter_code
_entity_poly.pdbx_strand_id
1 'polypeptide(L)'
;MSSVMRSDNESHYPCDHTSWIVVNGLPDQPKEELTTAIMDGEYTTSGDLQLSDWLNRDVESLLLTYEDRHYKPIINRENGMTRLQVTEIVPTGNKGVRVNNELDYSVTVKARVEHEYDDVLDEPVLFDGEVKVDGGRRVTLDNTDYYGRMQVEFEIKEVDVSGEEASRINLNQEYREETWDADVGQGSKILNIYPTRLSFDTITGSQAYCRWTGNGRFSGIWPG
;
A
#
# COMPACT_ATOMS: atom_id res chain seq x y z
N MET A 1 -7.54 47.09 -32.90
CA MET A 1 -6.25 46.46 -32.55
C MET A 1 -6.44 45.77 -31.21
N SER A 2 -6.66 44.46 -31.24
CA SER A 2 -6.80 43.63 -30.04
C SER A 2 -5.42 43.34 -29.46
N SER A 3 -5.25 43.57 -28.17
CA SER A 3 -4.17 42.96 -27.38
C SER A 3 -4.84 42.06 -26.34
N VAL A 4 -4.72 40.75 -26.56
CA VAL A 4 -5.06 39.73 -25.58
C VAL A 4 -3.76 39.44 -24.85
N MET A 5 -3.66 39.90 -23.60
CA MET A 5 -2.62 39.42 -22.68
C MET A 5 -3.03 38.01 -22.23
N ARG A 6 -2.35 36.99 -22.75
CA ARG A 6 -2.34 35.64 -22.19
C ARG A 6 -1.44 35.67 -20.96
N SER A 7 -2.06 35.59 -19.79
CA SER A 7 -1.38 35.33 -18.53
C SER A 7 -1.30 33.82 -18.37
N ASP A 8 -0.25 33.22 -18.94
CA ASP A 8 0.09 31.81 -18.68
C ASP A 8 0.85 31.75 -17.36
N ASN A 9 0.10 31.64 -16.26
CA ASN A 9 0.64 31.31 -14.95
C ASN A 9 -0.14 30.08 -14.45
N GLU A 10 0.05 28.95 -15.15
CA GLU A 10 -0.45 27.65 -14.71
C GLU A 10 0.40 27.16 -13.54
N SER A 11 0.00 27.53 -12.33
CA SER A 11 0.55 26.94 -11.11
C SER A 11 0.15 25.47 -11.03
N HIS A 12 1.12 24.58 -11.28
CA HIS A 12 0.99 23.15 -11.06
C HIS A 12 1.10 22.90 -9.55
N TYR A 13 -0.01 22.55 -8.89
CA TYR A 13 0.02 22.19 -7.48
C TYR A 13 0.54 20.75 -7.33
N PRO A 14 1.61 20.51 -6.55
CA PRO A 14 2.05 19.16 -6.24
C PRO A 14 0.99 18.47 -5.38
N CYS A 15 0.55 17.27 -5.80
CA CYS A 15 -0.29 16.41 -4.98
C CYS A 15 0.54 15.91 -3.79
N ASP A 16 0.20 16.36 -2.58
CA ASP A 16 1.05 16.30 -1.38
C ASP A 16 0.90 15.00 -0.55
N HIS A 17 0.39 13.92 -1.15
CA HIS A 17 0.21 12.65 -0.44
C HIS A 17 0.63 11.51 -1.36
N THR A 18 1.80 10.92 -1.10
CA THR A 18 2.32 9.68 -1.74
C THR A 18 2.03 9.64 -3.23
N SER A 19 2.86 10.29 -4.05
CA SER A 19 2.61 10.38 -5.48
C SER A 19 2.95 9.07 -6.21
N TRP A 20 1.96 8.19 -6.26
CA TRP A 20 1.93 7.06 -7.18
C TRP A 20 1.88 7.60 -8.61
N ILE A 21 2.73 7.08 -9.48
CA ILE A 21 2.79 7.46 -10.89
C ILE A 21 2.58 6.23 -11.74
N VAL A 22 1.55 6.26 -12.59
CA VAL A 22 1.34 5.23 -13.61
C VAL A 22 2.28 5.51 -14.77
N VAL A 23 3.28 4.65 -14.99
CA VAL A 23 4.34 4.84 -16.00
C VAL A 23 3.76 5.00 -17.41
N ASN A 24 2.71 4.23 -17.73
CA ASN A 24 2.03 4.32 -19.02
C ASN A 24 1.30 5.63 -19.28
N GLY A 25 1.07 6.44 -18.24
CA GLY A 25 0.46 7.76 -18.33
C GLY A 25 1.45 8.92 -18.51
N LEU A 26 2.75 8.64 -18.58
CA LEU A 26 3.80 9.64 -18.72
C LEU A 26 3.98 10.08 -20.18
N PRO A 27 4.52 11.30 -20.42
CA PRO A 27 4.95 11.72 -21.76
C PRO A 27 6.05 10.80 -22.32
N ASP A 28 6.21 10.79 -23.65
CA ASP A 28 7.04 9.82 -24.36
C ASP A 28 8.47 9.69 -23.81
N GLN A 29 9.18 10.81 -23.58
CA GLN A 29 10.56 10.76 -23.09
C GLN A 29 10.68 10.22 -21.65
N PRO A 30 10.00 10.79 -20.62
CA PRO A 30 9.99 10.21 -19.28
C PRO A 30 9.49 8.75 -19.22
N LYS A 31 8.53 8.41 -20.09
CA LYS A 31 8.04 7.05 -20.24
C LYS A 31 9.14 6.12 -20.75
N GLU A 32 9.84 6.51 -21.82
CA GLU A 32 10.95 5.74 -22.40
C GLU A 32 12.03 5.47 -21.34
N GLU A 33 12.51 6.52 -20.63
CA GLU A 33 13.51 6.40 -19.56
C GLU A 33 13.11 5.34 -18.52
N LEU A 34 11.86 5.37 -18.04
CA LEU A 34 11.37 4.41 -17.06
C LEU A 34 11.14 3.03 -17.62
N THR A 35 10.55 2.90 -18.80
CA THR A 35 10.33 1.59 -19.42
C THR A 35 11.65 0.90 -19.73
N THR A 36 12.66 1.63 -20.21
CA THR A 36 14.01 1.10 -20.40
C THR A 36 14.61 0.67 -19.07
N ALA A 37 14.53 1.49 -18.02
CA ALA A 37 15.04 1.09 -16.71
C ALA A 37 14.31 -0.15 -16.15
N ILE A 38 12.99 -0.28 -16.35
CA ILE A 38 12.20 -1.44 -15.90
C ILE A 38 12.59 -2.70 -16.68
N MET A 39 12.71 -2.60 -18.00
CA MET A 39 12.93 -3.77 -18.87
C MET A 39 14.39 -4.21 -18.91
N ASP A 40 15.33 -3.26 -18.94
CA ASP A 40 16.76 -3.50 -19.12
C ASP A 40 17.53 -3.44 -17.78
N GLY A 41 16.84 -3.09 -16.69
CA GLY A 41 17.39 -2.95 -15.33
C GLY A 41 18.01 -1.57 -15.05
N GLU A 42 18.44 -0.84 -16.08
CA GLU A 42 18.90 0.53 -15.95
C GLU A 42 18.71 1.37 -17.22
N TYR A 43 18.54 2.68 -17.03
CA TYR A 43 18.64 3.69 -18.08
C TYR A 43 19.81 4.62 -17.75
N THR A 44 20.64 4.94 -18.74
CA THR A 44 21.82 5.80 -18.53
C THR A 44 21.86 6.93 -19.57
N THR A 45 22.13 8.15 -19.12
CA THR A 45 22.26 9.35 -19.95
C THR A 45 23.43 10.23 -19.50
N SER A 46 23.96 11.05 -20.40
CA SER A 46 25.06 11.99 -20.15
C SER A 46 24.60 13.37 -19.62
N GLY A 47 23.33 13.50 -19.28
CA GLY A 47 22.73 14.71 -18.72
C GLY A 47 21.76 14.39 -17.59
N ASP A 48 20.83 15.31 -17.34
CA ASP A 48 19.73 15.09 -16.40
C ASP A 48 18.63 14.21 -17.04
N LEU A 49 17.88 13.52 -16.19
CA LEU A 49 16.70 12.73 -16.61
C LEU A 49 15.56 13.68 -16.96
N GLN A 50 14.93 13.50 -18.12
CA GLN A 50 13.73 14.23 -18.50
C GLN A 50 12.57 13.95 -17.54
N LEU A 51 12.56 12.78 -16.92
CA LEU A 51 11.66 12.44 -15.83
C LEU A 51 11.75 13.44 -14.65
N SER A 52 12.96 13.87 -14.30
CA SER A 52 13.16 14.81 -13.18
C SER A 52 12.60 16.20 -13.52
N ASP A 53 12.87 16.68 -14.74
CA ASP A 53 12.39 17.96 -15.24
C ASP A 53 10.86 17.99 -15.33
N TRP A 54 10.25 16.89 -15.81
CA TRP A 54 8.81 16.80 -15.95
C TRP A 54 8.07 16.81 -14.60
N LEU A 55 8.65 16.15 -13.60
CA LEU A 55 7.99 15.97 -12.32
C LEU A 55 8.12 17.15 -11.37
N ASN A 56 9.11 18.02 -11.62
CA ASN A 56 9.45 19.18 -10.79
C ASN A 56 9.53 18.81 -9.28
N ARG A 57 10.01 17.60 -8.98
CA ARG A 57 10.17 17.05 -7.63
C ARG A 57 11.21 15.93 -7.64
N ASP A 58 11.59 15.51 -6.44
CA ASP A 58 12.55 14.41 -6.26
C ASP A 58 11.98 13.08 -6.77
N VAL A 59 12.65 12.50 -7.77
CA VAL A 59 12.25 11.24 -8.39
C VAL A 59 12.38 10.08 -7.42
N GLU A 60 13.36 10.08 -6.52
CA GLU A 60 13.64 8.97 -5.59
C GLU A 60 12.55 8.80 -4.51
N SER A 61 11.71 9.82 -4.34
CA SER A 61 10.56 9.80 -3.44
C SER A 61 9.31 9.15 -4.03
N LEU A 62 9.34 8.76 -5.30
CA LEU A 62 8.17 8.30 -6.03
C LEU A 62 7.94 6.80 -5.90
N LEU A 63 6.67 6.44 -6.05
CA LEU A 63 6.26 5.08 -6.28
C LEU A 63 5.69 4.97 -7.69
N LEU A 64 6.23 4.05 -8.48
CA LEU A 64 5.85 3.88 -9.89
C LEU A 64 5.00 2.62 -10.02
N THR A 65 3.97 2.68 -10.87
CA THR A 65 3.16 1.52 -11.23
C THR A 65 3.27 1.25 -12.73
N TYR A 66 3.64 0.02 -13.09
CA TYR A 66 3.75 -0.46 -14.47
C TYR A 66 3.30 -1.92 -14.53
N GLU A 67 2.33 -2.23 -15.39
CA GLU A 67 1.76 -3.59 -15.55
C GLU A 67 1.37 -4.24 -14.20
N ASP A 68 0.64 -3.48 -13.37
CA ASP A 68 0.16 -3.86 -12.04
C ASP A 68 1.27 -4.20 -11.00
N ARG A 69 2.53 -3.95 -11.35
CA ARG A 69 3.69 -4.04 -10.45
C ARG A 69 4.14 -2.67 -9.97
N HIS A 70 4.84 -2.64 -8.84
CA HIS A 70 5.30 -1.40 -8.21
C HIS A 70 6.81 -1.30 -8.18
N TYR A 71 7.34 -0.10 -8.44
CA TYR A 71 8.77 0.12 -8.56
C TYR A 71 9.20 1.38 -7.82
N LYS A 72 10.40 1.34 -7.26
CA LYS A 72 11.08 2.49 -6.68
C LYS A 72 12.28 2.87 -7.53
N PRO A 73 12.38 4.13 -7.99
CA PRO A 73 13.54 4.60 -8.72
C PRO A 73 14.72 4.87 -7.78
N ILE A 74 15.93 4.64 -8.28
CA ILE A 74 17.21 4.91 -7.64
C ILE A 74 18.06 5.67 -8.66
N ILE A 75 18.58 6.84 -8.30
CA ILE A 75 19.34 7.69 -9.23
C ILE A 75 20.77 7.83 -8.76
N ASN A 76 21.70 7.30 -9.55
CA ASN A 76 23.14 7.45 -9.33
C ASN A 76 23.71 8.47 -10.32
N ARG A 77 24.52 9.42 -9.84
CA ARG A 77 25.19 10.42 -10.67
C ARG A 77 26.70 10.34 -10.49
N GLU A 78 27.42 9.98 -11.53
CA GLU A 78 28.88 9.80 -11.50
C GLU A 78 29.53 10.29 -12.79
N ASN A 79 30.61 11.07 -12.68
CA ASN A 79 31.43 11.53 -13.83
C ASN A 79 30.63 12.19 -14.97
N GLY A 80 29.57 12.93 -14.65
CA GLY A 80 28.70 13.58 -15.64
C GLY A 80 27.69 12.64 -16.32
N MET A 81 27.60 11.39 -15.86
CA MET A 81 26.56 10.44 -16.26
C MET A 81 25.51 10.33 -15.17
N THR A 82 24.25 10.24 -15.58
CA THR A 82 23.12 9.92 -14.71
C THR A 82 22.61 8.53 -15.06
N ARG A 83 22.50 7.66 -14.06
CA ARG A 83 21.96 6.32 -14.16
C ARG A 83 20.68 6.22 -13.33
N LEU A 84 19.58 5.87 -13.98
CA LEU A 84 18.31 5.53 -13.37
C LEU A 84 18.20 4.00 -13.29
N GLN A 85 18.12 3.49 -12.08
CA GLN A 85 17.72 2.11 -11.81
C GLN A 85 16.32 2.13 -11.23
N VAL A 86 15.56 1.07 -11.47
CA VAL A 86 14.24 0.88 -10.85
C VAL A 86 14.22 -0.50 -10.26
N THR A 87 13.81 -0.59 -9.00
CA THR A 87 13.71 -1.85 -8.28
C THR A 87 12.25 -2.13 -8.04
N GLU A 88 11.81 -3.31 -8.41
CA GLU A 88 10.46 -3.78 -8.06
C GLU A 88 10.36 -3.90 -6.54
N ILE A 89 9.26 -3.42 -5.97
CA ILE A 89 9.00 -3.43 -4.53
C ILE A 89 7.55 -3.81 -4.26
N VAL A 90 7.30 -4.37 -3.08
CA VAL A 90 5.95 -4.38 -2.51
C VAL A 90 5.79 -3.10 -1.68
N PRO A 91 4.88 -2.18 -2.03
CA PRO A 91 4.72 -0.95 -1.29
C PRO A 91 4.28 -1.23 0.15
N THR A 92 4.73 -0.39 1.09
CA THR A 92 4.28 -0.42 2.49
C THR A 92 3.45 0.83 2.80
N GLY A 93 2.45 0.67 3.66
CA GLY A 93 1.57 1.72 4.15
C GLY A 93 1.85 2.05 5.61
N ASN A 94 0.82 2.54 6.29
CA ASN A 94 0.80 2.76 7.74
C ASN A 94 -0.33 1.97 8.43
N LYS A 95 -0.88 0.98 7.72
CA LYS A 95 -2.09 0.25 8.10
C LYS A 95 -1.82 -1.25 7.92
N GLY A 96 -1.49 -1.91 9.02
CA GLY A 96 -1.39 -3.37 9.07
C GLY A 96 -2.71 -4.05 9.41
N VAL A 97 -2.66 -5.38 9.46
CA VAL A 97 -3.71 -6.25 10.01
C VAL A 97 -3.89 -5.93 11.49
N ARG A 98 -5.14 -5.77 11.93
CA ARG A 98 -5.49 -5.46 13.32
C ARG A 98 -6.36 -6.54 13.92
N VAL A 99 -6.15 -6.78 15.21
CA VAL A 99 -7.02 -7.59 16.05
C VAL A 99 -7.67 -6.68 17.08
N ASN A 100 -9.00 -6.66 17.08
CA ASN A 100 -9.83 -5.85 17.94
C ASN A 100 -10.64 -6.78 18.87
N ASN A 101 -10.45 -6.60 20.17
CA ASN A 101 -11.13 -7.39 21.19
C ASN A 101 -12.25 -6.54 21.80
N GLU A 102 -13.50 -6.83 21.42
CA GLU A 102 -14.69 -6.15 21.93
C GLU A 102 -15.24 -6.82 23.21
N LEU A 103 -14.51 -7.79 23.77
CA LEU A 103 -14.82 -8.41 25.05
C LEU A 103 -14.24 -7.57 26.19
N ASP A 104 -14.74 -7.77 27.40
CA ASP A 104 -14.21 -7.11 28.60
C ASP A 104 -12.97 -7.82 29.19
N TYR A 105 -12.60 -8.97 28.64
CA TYR A 105 -11.52 -9.84 29.10
C TYR A 105 -10.48 -10.06 28.01
N SER A 106 -9.27 -10.47 28.41
CA SER A 106 -8.16 -10.65 27.47
C SER A 106 -8.34 -11.90 26.62
N VAL A 107 -7.91 -11.83 25.36
CA VAL A 107 -7.92 -12.96 24.42
C VAL A 107 -6.52 -13.16 23.85
N THR A 108 -6.05 -14.40 23.82
CA THR A 108 -4.85 -14.79 23.07
C THR A 108 -5.28 -15.35 21.72
N VAL A 109 -4.82 -14.71 20.65
CA VAL A 109 -5.11 -15.09 19.27
C VAL A 109 -3.81 -15.53 18.60
N LYS A 110 -3.81 -16.72 18.01
CA LYS A 110 -2.79 -17.10 17.04
C LYS A 110 -3.19 -16.54 15.68
N ALA A 111 -2.29 -15.82 15.02
CA ALA A 111 -2.50 -15.26 13.71
C ALA A 111 -1.38 -15.68 12.75
N ARG A 112 -1.74 -15.92 11.49
CA ARG A 112 -0.82 -16.08 10.37
C ARG A 112 -1.24 -15.15 9.25
N VAL A 113 -0.32 -14.34 8.76
CA VAL A 113 -0.50 -13.40 7.65
C VAL A 113 0.52 -13.73 6.58
N GLU A 114 0.05 -13.98 5.37
CA GLU A 114 0.85 -14.35 4.21
C GLU A 114 0.50 -13.44 3.03
N HIS A 115 1.51 -12.96 2.32
CA HIS A 115 1.39 -12.08 1.17
C HIS A 115 1.50 -12.88 -0.14
N GLU A 116 0.63 -12.58 -1.12
CA GLU A 116 0.57 -13.36 -2.38
C GLU A 116 1.67 -12.99 -3.38
N TYR A 117 2.38 -11.86 -3.21
CA TYR A 117 3.59 -11.58 -4.00
C TYR A 117 4.79 -12.36 -3.46
N ASP A 118 4.96 -13.56 -3.97
CA ASP A 118 6.02 -14.52 -3.66
C ASP A 118 7.30 -14.33 -4.48
N ASP A 119 7.29 -13.51 -5.55
CA ASP A 119 8.45 -13.26 -6.41
C ASP A 119 9.31 -12.03 -6.01
N VAL A 120 8.76 -11.13 -5.19
CA VAL A 120 9.44 -9.88 -4.76
C VAL A 120 9.85 -9.91 -3.28
N LEU A 121 9.05 -10.57 -2.43
CA LEU A 121 9.36 -10.71 -1.00
C LEU A 121 10.18 -11.99 -0.77
N ASP A 122 11.32 -11.87 -0.09
CA ASP A 122 12.12 -13.02 0.32
C ASP A 122 11.34 -13.96 1.27
N GLU A 123 10.45 -13.39 2.08
CA GLU A 123 9.59 -14.10 3.02
C GLU A 123 8.12 -13.69 2.80
N PRO A 124 7.27 -14.56 2.20
CA PRO A 124 5.86 -14.25 1.99
C PRO A 124 5.05 -14.28 3.30
N VAL A 125 5.55 -14.95 4.34
CA VAL A 125 4.90 -14.99 5.66
C VAL A 125 5.29 -13.73 6.43
N LEU A 126 4.37 -12.78 6.48
CA LEU A 126 4.54 -11.48 7.13
C LEU A 126 4.45 -11.56 8.66
N PHE A 127 3.59 -12.46 9.15
CA PHE A 127 3.38 -12.69 10.58
C PHE A 127 2.97 -14.15 10.82
N ASP A 128 3.56 -14.82 11.80
CA ASP A 128 3.11 -16.12 12.30
C ASP A 128 3.40 -16.20 13.79
N GLY A 129 2.38 -16.02 14.62
CA GLY A 129 2.58 -15.90 16.05
C GLY A 129 1.31 -15.72 16.86
N GLU A 130 1.48 -15.53 18.16
CA GLU A 130 0.39 -15.29 19.10
C GLU A 130 0.42 -13.84 19.59
N VAL A 131 -0.77 -13.25 19.71
CA VAL A 131 -0.97 -11.91 20.25
C VAL A 131 -2.01 -11.95 21.36
N LYS A 132 -1.65 -11.40 22.52
CA LYS A 132 -2.62 -11.13 23.60
C LYS A 132 -3.25 -9.76 23.38
N VAL A 133 -4.57 -9.71 23.33
CA VAL A 133 -5.34 -8.49 23.18
C VAL A 133 -6.21 -8.31 24.41
N ASP A 134 -5.93 -7.28 25.20
CA ASP A 134 -6.73 -6.94 26.38
C ASP A 134 -8.16 -6.58 25.98
N GLY A 135 -9.10 -6.74 26.92
CA GLY A 135 -10.50 -6.39 26.70
C GLY A 135 -10.72 -4.92 26.31
N GLY A 136 -11.56 -4.67 25.31
CA GLY A 136 -11.85 -3.35 24.76
C GLY A 136 -10.65 -2.68 24.06
N ARG A 137 -9.59 -3.45 23.74
CA ARG A 137 -8.38 -2.94 23.08
C ARG A 137 -8.22 -3.53 21.69
N ARG A 138 -7.31 -2.90 20.95
CA ARG A 138 -6.85 -3.33 19.64
C ARG A 138 -5.34 -3.39 19.59
N VAL A 139 -4.83 -4.34 18.82
CA VAL A 139 -3.41 -4.49 18.48
C VAL A 139 -3.27 -4.53 16.96
N THR A 140 -2.23 -3.90 16.43
CA THR A 140 -1.82 -4.05 15.03
C THR A 140 -0.71 -5.10 14.99
N LEU A 141 -0.81 -6.07 14.08
CA LEU A 141 0.24 -7.06 13.87
C LEU A 141 1.43 -6.39 13.15
N ASP A 142 2.63 -6.61 13.66
CA ASP A 142 3.85 -6.04 13.08
C ASP A 142 4.12 -6.62 11.68
N ASN A 143 4.78 -5.83 10.81
CA ASN A 143 5.18 -6.21 9.45
C ASN A 143 4.02 -6.63 8.52
N THR A 144 2.78 -6.22 8.80
CA THR A 144 1.61 -6.54 7.99
C THR A 144 1.06 -5.35 7.20
N ASP A 145 1.84 -4.27 7.09
CA ASP A 145 1.46 -3.00 6.46
C ASP A 145 1.76 -2.95 4.96
N TYR A 146 2.02 -4.09 4.33
CA TYR A 146 2.22 -4.21 2.88
C TYR A 146 0.90 -3.97 2.12
N TYR A 147 1.02 -3.36 0.94
CA TYR A 147 -0.07 -3.29 -0.05
C TYR A 147 -0.10 -4.55 -0.90
N GLY A 148 -1.30 -4.88 -1.37
CA GLY A 148 -1.52 -6.05 -2.21
C GLY A 148 -2.35 -7.11 -1.50
N ARG A 149 -2.30 -8.31 -2.06
CA ARG A 149 -3.19 -9.39 -1.66
C ARG A 149 -2.59 -10.19 -0.52
N MET A 150 -3.38 -10.36 0.54
CA MET A 150 -2.97 -11.09 1.75
C MET A 150 -3.98 -12.20 2.08
N GLN A 151 -3.45 -13.33 2.54
CA GLN A 151 -4.19 -14.38 3.24
C GLN A 151 -3.97 -14.20 4.74
N VAL A 152 -5.06 -14.24 5.51
CA VAL A 152 -5.00 -14.09 6.95
C VAL A 152 -5.79 -15.21 7.63
N GLU A 153 -5.15 -15.85 8.60
CA GLU A 153 -5.71 -16.93 9.40
C GLU A 153 -5.64 -16.55 10.88
N PHE A 154 -6.74 -16.76 11.59
CA PHE A 154 -6.79 -16.53 13.03
C PHE A 154 -7.42 -17.70 13.77
N GLU A 155 -6.89 -17.97 14.95
CA GLU A 155 -7.36 -18.98 15.88
C GLU A 155 -7.35 -18.40 17.30
N ILE A 156 -8.49 -18.39 17.98
CA ILE A 156 -8.53 -18.05 19.40
C ILE A 156 -7.94 -19.22 20.19
N LYS A 157 -6.84 -18.98 20.90
CA LYS A 157 -6.16 -19.99 21.73
C LYS A 157 -6.65 -20.01 23.16
N GLU A 158 -6.80 -18.83 23.73
CA GLU A 158 -7.12 -18.66 25.14
C GLU A 158 -7.98 -17.43 25.34
N VAL A 159 -8.85 -17.51 26.32
CA VAL A 159 -9.63 -16.38 26.80
C VAL A 159 -9.52 -16.34 28.32
N ASP A 160 -8.99 -15.23 28.83
CA ASP A 160 -8.71 -15.02 30.25
C ASP A 160 -9.98 -14.59 30.98
N VAL A 161 -10.90 -15.54 31.17
CA VAL A 161 -12.16 -15.32 31.89
C VAL A 161 -12.10 -15.94 33.27
N SER A 162 -12.47 -15.18 34.30
CA SER A 162 -12.71 -15.71 35.64
C SER A 162 -14.21 -15.97 35.86
N GLY A 163 -14.59 -17.18 36.31
CA GLY A 163 -15.96 -17.48 36.79
C GLY A 163 -16.87 -18.23 35.81
N GLU A 164 -18.19 -18.22 36.06
CA GLU A 164 -19.20 -18.98 35.30
C GLU A 164 -19.26 -18.62 33.80
N GLU A 165 -18.75 -17.45 33.41
CA GLU A 165 -18.74 -16.94 32.04
C GLU A 165 -17.82 -17.72 31.09
N ALA A 166 -16.77 -18.37 31.62
CA ALA A 166 -15.85 -19.21 30.84
C ALA A 166 -16.57 -20.36 30.10
N SER A 167 -17.68 -20.86 30.66
CA SER A 167 -18.44 -21.99 30.12
C SER A 167 -19.28 -21.66 28.88
N ARG A 168 -19.44 -20.37 28.56
CA ARG A 168 -20.26 -19.90 27.42
C ARG A 168 -19.45 -19.60 26.16
N ILE A 169 -18.13 -19.56 26.27
CA ILE A 169 -17.25 -19.19 25.17
C ILE A 169 -16.84 -20.45 24.43
N ASN A 170 -17.25 -20.56 23.18
CA ASN A 170 -16.86 -21.67 22.32
C ASN A 170 -15.46 -21.38 21.74
N LEU A 171 -14.42 -21.94 22.38
CA LEU A 171 -13.01 -21.62 22.11
C LEU A 171 -12.43 -22.23 20.82
N ASN A 172 -13.19 -23.02 20.07
CA ASN A 172 -12.72 -23.68 18.85
C ASN A 172 -13.28 -23.02 17.58
N GLN A 173 -13.23 -21.68 17.51
CA GLN A 173 -13.52 -20.97 16.26
C GLN A 173 -12.21 -20.73 15.52
N GLU A 174 -11.98 -21.54 14.50
CA GLU A 174 -11.00 -21.28 13.45
C GLU A 174 -11.70 -20.45 12.37
N TYR A 175 -11.11 -19.31 12.00
CA TYR A 175 -11.62 -18.49 10.91
C TYR A 175 -10.54 -18.28 9.88
N ARG A 176 -10.89 -18.64 8.64
CA ARG A 176 -10.06 -18.47 7.46
C ARG A 176 -10.79 -17.52 6.52
N GLU A 177 -10.24 -16.32 6.32
CA GLU A 177 -10.71 -15.44 5.26
C GLU A 177 -9.91 -15.76 3.98
N GLU A 178 -10.60 -16.21 2.94
CA GLU A 178 -10.00 -16.45 1.63
C GLU A 178 -9.81 -15.10 0.93
N THR A 179 -8.64 -14.52 1.16
CA THR A 179 -7.99 -13.55 0.27
C THR A 179 -8.64 -12.16 0.22
N TRP A 180 -7.87 -11.12 0.55
CA TRP A 180 -8.29 -9.75 0.32
C TRP A 180 -7.24 -8.95 -0.44
N ASP A 181 -7.72 -8.17 -1.41
CA ASP A 181 -6.93 -7.23 -2.18
C ASP A 181 -6.88 -5.88 -1.46
N ALA A 182 -5.74 -5.55 -0.85
CA ALA A 182 -5.48 -4.20 -0.35
C ALA A 182 -5.17 -3.29 -1.55
N ASP A 183 -6.19 -3.08 -2.39
CA ASP A 183 -6.12 -2.20 -3.54
C ASP A 183 -5.74 -0.79 -3.07
N VAL A 184 -5.05 -0.04 -3.93
CA VAL A 184 -4.36 1.23 -3.67
C VAL A 184 -5.29 2.24 -2.96
N GLY A 185 -5.40 2.13 -1.63
CA GLY A 185 -6.58 2.67 -0.96
C GLY A 185 -6.73 2.26 0.50
N GLN A 186 -5.69 2.48 1.30
CA GLN A 186 -5.81 2.68 2.76
C GLN A 186 -6.72 1.70 3.52
N GLY A 187 -6.74 0.42 3.12
CA GLY A 187 -7.47 -0.64 3.78
C GLY A 187 -6.78 -1.06 5.08
N SER A 188 -7.48 -1.12 6.20
CA SER A 188 -7.06 -1.99 7.32
C SER A 188 -8.03 -3.16 7.40
N LYS A 189 -7.51 -4.38 7.47
CA LYS A 189 -8.28 -5.54 7.92
C LYS A 189 -8.32 -5.57 9.44
N ILE A 190 -9.51 -5.68 9.99
CA ILE A 190 -9.74 -5.74 11.42
C ILE A 190 -10.49 -7.02 11.72
N LEU A 191 -9.86 -7.95 12.43
CA LEU A 191 -10.58 -9.02 13.11
C LEU A 191 -11.25 -8.42 14.34
N ASN A 192 -12.57 -8.45 14.40
CA ASN A 192 -13.35 -8.11 15.58
C ASN A 192 -13.77 -9.39 16.31
N ILE A 193 -13.47 -9.45 17.60
CA ILE A 193 -13.83 -10.56 18.48
C ILE A 193 -15.02 -10.12 19.32
N TYR A 194 -16.20 -10.68 19.03
CA TYR A 194 -17.42 -10.46 19.80
C TYR A 194 -17.72 -11.65 20.73
N PRO A 195 -18.57 -11.47 21.75
CA PRO A 195 -18.91 -12.54 22.70
C PRO A 195 -19.45 -13.82 22.06
N THR A 196 -20.00 -13.74 20.85
CA THR A 196 -20.68 -14.86 20.18
C THR A 196 -20.17 -15.15 18.76
N ARG A 197 -19.28 -14.32 18.21
CA ARG A 197 -18.82 -14.44 16.81
C ARG A 197 -17.52 -13.69 16.54
N LEU A 198 -16.82 -14.11 15.51
CA LEU A 198 -15.78 -13.33 14.86
C LEU A 198 -16.37 -12.58 13.66
N SER A 199 -15.88 -11.38 13.38
CA SER A 199 -16.17 -10.70 12.11
C SER A 199 -14.94 -9.96 11.58
N PHE A 200 -14.85 -9.84 10.26
CA PHE A 200 -13.83 -9.03 9.61
C PHE A 200 -14.45 -7.74 9.11
N ASP A 201 -13.85 -6.63 9.47
CA ASP A 201 -14.13 -5.34 8.83
C ASP A 201 -12.96 -4.95 7.94
N THR A 202 -13.29 -4.40 6.78
CA THR A 202 -12.33 -3.74 5.90
C THR A 202 -12.60 -2.25 5.98
N ILE A 203 -11.69 -1.48 6.57
CA ILE A 203 -11.80 -0.01 6.54
C ILE A 203 -11.13 0.47 5.26
N THR A 204 -11.88 0.64 4.17
CA THR A 204 -11.35 1.31 2.97
C THR A 204 -11.33 2.82 3.19
N GLY A 205 -10.13 3.41 3.10
CA GLY A 205 -10.00 4.86 3.01
C GLY A 205 -10.06 5.25 1.54
N SER A 206 -11.14 5.89 1.11
CA SER A 206 -11.25 6.39 -0.27
C SER A 206 -10.21 7.48 -0.53
N GLN A 207 -9.32 7.26 -1.49
CA GLN A 207 -8.56 8.33 -2.14
C GLN A 207 -8.77 8.29 -3.65
N ALA A 208 -8.82 9.48 -4.24
CA ALA A 208 -9.11 9.71 -5.64
C ALA A 208 -7.86 9.55 -6.50
N TYR A 209 -7.98 8.83 -7.62
CA TYR A 209 -6.94 8.76 -8.63
C TYR A 209 -6.96 10.04 -9.47
N CYS A 210 -5.81 10.71 -9.60
CA CYS A 210 -5.68 11.82 -10.53
C CYS A 210 -5.39 11.28 -11.94
N ARG A 211 -6.42 11.15 -12.79
CA ARG A 211 -6.22 10.85 -14.22
C ARG A 211 -5.92 12.14 -14.97
N TRP A 212 -4.79 12.18 -15.68
CA TRP A 212 -4.48 13.25 -16.62
C TRP A 212 -5.35 13.09 -17.88
N THR A 213 -6.16 14.10 -18.18
CA THR A 213 -7.08 14.07 -19.33
C THR A 213 -6.64 15.04 -20.42
N GLY A 214 -5.43 14.89 -20.97
CA GLY A 214 -5.03 15.46 -22.27
C GLY A 214 -5.05 16.98 -22.46
N ASN A 215 -5.57 17.76 -21.52
CA ASN A 215 -5.95 19.17 -21.67
C ASN A 215 -5.69 19.98 -20.38
N GLY A 216 -4.73 19.57 -19.55
CA GLY A 216 -4.40 20.30 -18.32
C GLY A 216 -5.47 20.24 -17.20
N ARG A 217 -6.36 19.25 -17.23
CA ARG A 217 -7.34 18.99 -16.14
C ARG A 217 -7.09 17.64 -15.48
N PHE A 218 -7.01 17.66 -14.15
CA PHE A 218 -7.07 16.48 -13.31
C PHE A 218 -8.54 16.16 -13.02
N SER A 219 -8.98 14.97 -13.40
CA SER A 219 -10.27 14.43 -12.94
C SER A 219 -9.99 13.34 -11.92
N GLY A 220 -10.56 13.50 -10.72
CA GLY A 220 -10.60 12.42 -9.72
C GLY A 220 -11.47 11.28 -10.24
N ILE A 221 -10.91 10.08 -10.34
CA ILE A 221 -11.70 8.86 -10.55
C ILE A 221 -11.93 8.21 -9.18
N TRP A 222 -13.20 7.93 -8.90
CA TRP A 222 -13.67 7.15 -7.77
C TRP A 222 -13.69 5.67 -8.17
N PRO A 223 -13.20 4.73 -7.34
CA PRO A 223 -13.63 3.34 -7.45
C PRO A 223 -15.03 3.24 -6.82
N GLY A 224 -16.06 3.26 -7.68
CA GLY A 224 -17.49 3.24 -7.30
C GLY A 224 -18.15 4.62 -7.30
#